data_AF-A0A845Z234-F1
#
_entry.id   AF-A0A845Z234-F1
#
_cell.length_a   1.000
_cell.length_b   1.000
_cell.length_c   1.000
_cell.angle_alpha   90.00
_cell.angle_beta   90.00
_cell.angle_gamma   90.00
#
_symmetry.space_group_name_H-M   'P 1'
#
loop_
_entity.id
_entity.type
_entity.pdbx_description
1 polymer ?
#
loop_
_entity_poly.entity_id
_entity_poly.type
_entity_poly.pdbx_seq_one_letter_code
_entity_poly.pdbx_strand_id
1 'polypeptide(L)'
;MHCARHMHFCLYNAAVANRKTQYQKFNHSVNYYEQQNCLPEFKKVWTEYHKLDFQTLQATLKRIDFTFKRFFKKLGKYPKFKSSRHYRGWDYLNKQSWKVTTNNGVNG
;
A
#
# COMPACT_ATOMS: atom_id res chain seq x y z
N MET A 1 13.00 -14.18 -4.75
CA MET A 1 11.76 -13.39 -4.90
C MET A 1 10.72 -13.57 -3.76
N HIS A 2 10.95 -14.41 -2.74
CA HIS A 2 9.94 -14.66 -1.69
C HIS A 2 9.90 -13.62 -0.56
N CYS A 3 10.99 -12.87 -0.33
CA CYS A 3 11.11 -11.95 0.81
C CYS A 3 10.24 -10.69 0.66
N ALA A 4 10.19 -10.10 -0.55
CA ALA A 4 9.44 -8.86 -0.78
C ALA A 4 7.92 -9.04 -0.55
N ARG A 5 7.35 -10.17 -0.99
CA ARG A 5 5.92 -10.47 -0.74
C ARG A 5 5.63 -10.57 0.76
N HIS A 6 6.52 -11.20 1.52
CA HIS A 6 6.39 -11.29 2.96
C HIS A 6 6.49 -9.90 3.62
N MET A 7 7.43 -9.06 3.20
CA MET A 7 7.60 -7.69 3.71
C MET A 7 6.36 -6.82 3.44
N HIS A 8 5.81 -6.85 2.23
CA HIS A 8 4.58 -6.12 1.88
C HIS A 8 3.35 -6.65 2.62
N PHE A 9 3.29 -7.96 2.86
CA PHE A 9 2.29 -8.59 3.69
C PHE A 9 2.36 -8.10 5.15
N CYS A 10 3.56 -8.10 5.74
CA CYS A 10 3.78 -7.61 7.10
C CYS A 10 3.42 -6.13 7.24
N LEU A 11 3.84 -5.30 6.27
CA LEU A 11 3.48 -3.88 6.25
C LEU A 11 1.96 -3.69 6.16
N TYR A 12 1.27 -4.47 5.32
CA TYR A 12 -0.18 -4.40 5.19
C TYR A 12 -0.87 -4.69 6.53
N ASN A 13 -0.51 -5.80 7.18
CA ASN A 13 -1.12 -6.20 8.43
C ASN A 13 -0.78 -5.23 9.57
N ALA A 14 0.45 -4.73 9.63
CA ALA A 14 0.87 -3.73 10.61
C ALA A 14 0.07 -2.42 10.46
N ALA A 15 -0.10 -1.92 9.23
CA ALA A 15 -0.88 -0.72 8.97
C ALA A 15 -2.37 -0.90 9.32
N VAL A 16 -2.97 -2.06 9.02
CA VAL A 16 -4.35 -2.38 9.42
C VAL A 16 -4.48 -2.46 10.95
N ALA A 17 -3.52 -3.09 11.62
CA ALA A 17 -3.48 -3.18 13.08
C ALA A 17 -3.40 -1.80 13.72
N ASN A 18 -2.51 -0.93 13.22
CA ASN A 18 -2.37 0.44 13.72
C ASN A 18 -3.69 1.22 13.60
N ARG A 19 -4.35 1.20 12.43
CA ARG A 19 -5.66 1.89 12.26
C ARG A 19 -6.72 1.35 13.23
N LYS A 20 -6.75 0.02 13.43
CA LYS A 20 -7.69 -0.62 14.35
C LYS A 20 -7.42 -0.19 15.80
N THR A 21 -6.17 -0.24 16.23
CA THR A 21 -5.77 0.15 17.59
C THR A 21 -6.01 1.64 17.84
N GLN A 22 -5.70 2.51 16.88
CA GLN A 22 -5.91 3.95 16.99
C GLN A 22 -7.39 4.30 17.14
N TYR A 23 -8.24 3.65 16.34
CA TYR A 23 -9.68 3.81 16.45
C TYR A 23 -10.21 3.27 17.79
N GLN A 24 -9.78 2.08 18.21
CA GLN A 24 -10.29 1.46 19.44
C GLN A 24 -9.86 2.17 20.72
N LYS A 25 -8.62 2.69 20.78
CA LYS A 25 -8.07 3.29 22.00
C LYS A 25 -8.28 4.81 22.07
N PHE A 26 -8.17 5.49 20.92
CA PHE A 26 -8.15 6.95 20.87
C PHE A 26 -9.33 7.53 20.08
N ASN A 27 -10.23 6.69 19.55
CA ASN A 27 -11.31 7.10 18.63
C ASN A 27 -10.80 7.90 17.42
N HIS A 28 -9.52 7.72 17.05
CA HIS A 28 -8.88 8.45 15.97
C HIS A 28 -8.97 7.66 14.65
N SER A 29 -9.40 8.35 13.59
CA SER A 29 -9.45 7.78 12.24
C SER A 29 -8.19 8.14 11.47
N VAL A 30 -7.24 7.21 11.43
CA VAL A 30 -5.95 7.39 10.78
C VAL A 30 -6.08 7.50 9.25
N ASN A 31 -5.57 8.59 8.70
CA ASN A 31 -5.52 8.86 7.27
C ASN A 31 -4.29 8.22 6.59
N TYR A 32 -4.33 8.09 5.27
CA TYR A 32 -3.21 7.62 4.45
C TYR A 32 -1.95 8.46 4.65
N TYR A 33 -2.07 9.79 4.69
CA TYR A 33 -0.93 10.70 4.80
C TYR A 33 -0.17 10.52 6.12
N GLU A 34 -0.88 10.28 7.23
CA GLU A 34 -0.24 10.00 8.52
C GLU A 34 0.63 8.74 8.43
N GLN A 35 0.09 7.66 7.86
CA GLN A 35 0.85 6.41 7.69
C GLN A 35 2.00 6.56 6.70
N GLN A 36 1.82 7.37 5.64
CA GLN A 36 2.85 7.67 4.67
C GLN A 36 4.01 8.45 5.31
N ASN A 37 3.71 9.40 6.21
CA ASN A 37 4.71 10.17 6.94
C ASN A 37 5.49 9.32 7.95
N CYS A 38 4.94 8.21 8.42
CA CYS A 38 5.65 7.24 9.26
C CYS A 38 6.59 6.31 8.46
N LEU A 39 6.46 6.20 7.13
CA LEU A 39 7.26 5.27 6.33
C LEU A 39 8.79 5.55 6.36
N PRO A 40 9.28 6.81 6.32
CA PRO A 40 10.71 7.08 6.42
C PRO A 40 11.30 6.59 7.74
N GLU A 41 10.60 6.83 8.85
CA GLU A 41 11.02 6.37 10.17
C GLU A 41 10.94 4.85 10.29
N PHE A 42 9.89 4.24 9.74
CA PHE A 42 9.78 2.79 9.63
C PHE A 42 10.97 2.18 8.87
N LYS A 43 11.40 2.78 7.76
CA LYS A 43 12.59 2.32 7.01
C LYS A 43 13.90 2.45 7.79
N LYS A 44 14.01 3.43 8.69
CA LYS A 44 15.19 3.58 9.55
C LYS A 44 15.29 2.45 10.57
N VAL A 45 14.15 2.07 11.17
CA VAL A 45 14.08 0.98 12.15
C VAL A 45 14.27 -0.39 11.47
N TRP A 46 13.66 -0.58 10.31
CA TRP A 46 13.68 -1.85 9.58
C TRP A 46 14.58 -1.76 8.35
N THR A 47 15.88 -1.96 8.54
CA THR A 47 16.89 -1.87 7.48
C THR A 47 16.65 -2.84 6.31
N GLU A 48 15.96 -3.97 6.55
CA GLU A 48 15.56 -4.90 5.50
C GLU A 48 14.62 -4.26 4.45
N TYR A 49 13.79 -3.31 4.86
CA TYR A 49 12.88 -2.56 3.98
C TYR A 49 13.60 -1.49 3.16
N HIS A 50 14.88 -1.23 3.41
CA HIS A 50 15.67 -0.30 2.62
C HIS A 50 15.83 -0.79 1.16
N LYS A 51 15.83 -2.11 0.97
CA LYS A 51 15.88 -2.75 -0.36
C LYS A 51 14.61 -2.56 -1.19
N LEU A 52 13.49 -2.15 -0.56
CA LEU A 52 12.21 -1.96 -1.23
C LEU A 52 12.02 -0.50 -1.65
N ASP A 53 11.50 -0.30 -2.86
CA ASP A 53 11.17 1.03 -3.35
C ASP A 53 10.05 1.67 -2.54
N PHE A 54 10.22 2.95 -2.21
CA PHE A 54 9.21 3.71 -1.47
C PHE A 54 7.84 3.72 -2.19
N GLN A 55 7.85 3.75 -3.52
CA GLN A 55 6.65 3.72 -4.35
C GLN A 55 5.80 2.46 -4.13
N THR A 56 6.45 1.30 -3.91
CA THR A 56 5.76 0.03 -3.66
C THR A 56 5.11 0.00 -2.29
N LEU A 57 5.79 0.53 -1.26
CA LEU A 57 5.24 0.65 0.09
C LEU A 57 4.04 1.62 0.11
N GLN A 58 4.16 2.76 -0.56
CA GLN A 58 3.06 3.70 -0.74
C GLN A 58 1.86 3.06 -1.44
N ALA A 59 2.08 2.30 -2.51
CA ALA A 59 1.01 1.61 -3.21
C ALA A 59 0.27 0.62 -2.28
N THR A 60 1.00 -0.11 -1.41
CA THR A 60 0.35 -0.97 -0.42
C THR A 60 -0.49 -0.18 0.58
N LEU A 61 -0.02 0.96 1.08
CA LEU A 61 -0.79 1.83 1.97
C LEU A 61 -2.02 2.42 1.28
N LYS A 62 -1.90 2.83 0.01
CA LYS A 62 -3.06 3.32 -0.78
C LYS A 62 -4.12 2.25 -0.97
N ARG A 63 -3.72 0.99 -1.17
CA ARG A 63 -4.65 -0.13 -1.27
C ARG A 63 -5.45 -0.33 0.03
N ILE A 64 -4.78 -0.21 1.18
CA ILE A 64 -5.43 -0.24 2.49
C ILE A 64 -6.44 0.91 2.60
N ASP A 65 -5.99 2.12 2.28
CA ASP A 65 -6.83 3.30 2.33
C ASP A 65 -8.09 3.19 1.46
N PHE A 66 -7.94 2.66 0.24
CA PHE A 66 -9.06 2.38 -0.64
C PHE A 66 -10.05 1.38 -0.03
N THR A 67 -9.57 0.31 0.61
CA THR A 67 -10.45 -0.65 1.28
C THR A 67 -11.22 -0.04 2.45
N PHE A 68 -10.57 0.80 3.26
CA PHE A 68 -11.24 1.53 4.35
C PHE A 68 -12.24 2.55 3.79
N LYS A 69 -11.89 3.34 2.77
CA LYS A 69 -12.80 4.28 2.11
C LYS A 69 -14.05 3.57 1.55
N ARG A 70 -13.90 2.41 0.92
CA ARG A 70 -15.04 1.61 0.44
C ARG A 70 -15.91 1.10 1.60
N PHE A 71 -15.29 0.68 2.70
CA PHE A 71 -16.01 0.28 3.90
C PHE A 71 -16.85 1.44 4.48
N PHE A 72 -16.26 2.62 4.65
CA PHE A 72 -16.99 3.81 5.14
C PHE A 72 -18.13 4.23 4.22
N LYS A 73 -17.98 4.05 2.90
CA LYS A 73 -19.06 4.27 1.92
C LYS A 73 -20.14 3.17 1.92
N LYS A 74 -20.08 2.17 2.81
CA LYS A 74 -20.96 0.99 2.84
C LYS A 74 -20.93 0.16 1.54
N LEU A 75 -19.90 0.31 0.70
CA LEU A 75 -19.69 -0.42 -0.56
C LEU A 75 -18.77 -1.64 -0.41
N GLY A 76 -18.42 -1.99 0.82
CA GLY A 76 -17.47 -3.05 1.13
C GLY A 76 -17.53 -3.48 2.59
N LYS A 77 -16.87 -4.60 2.88
CA LYS A 77 -16.76 -5.17 4.23
C LYS A 77 -15.56 -4.56 4.96
N TYR A 78 -15.59 -4.61 6.29
CA TYR A 78 -14.49 -4.15 7.14
C TYR A 78 -13.17 -4.85 6.73
N PRO A 79 -12.06 -4.11 6.54
CA PRO A 79 -10.78 -4.70 6.16
C PRO A 79 -10.31 -5.72 7.20
N LYS A 80 -10.07 -6.97 6.76
CA LYS A 80 -9.54 -8.04 7.59
C LYS A 80 -8.04 -8.19 7.37
N PHE A 81 -7.34 -8.67 8.39
CA PHE A 81 -5.97 -9.15 8.24
C PHE A 81 -5.89 -10.17 7.11
N LYS A 82 -4.83 -10.08 6.32
CA LYS A 82 -4.56 -11.07 5.29
C LYS A 82 -3.72 -12.18 5.92
N SER A 83 -3.78 -13.35 5.30
CA SER A 83 -2.80 -14.41 5.50
C SER A 83 -1.79 -14.37 4.36
N SER A 84 -0.53 -14.75 4.62
CA SER A 84 0.54 -14.75 3.62
C SER A 84 0.15 -15.54 2.35
N ARG A 85 -0.60 -16.65 2.50
CA ARG A 85 -1.10 -17.46 1.37
C ARG A 85 -2.10 -16.72 0.47
N HIS A 86 -2.89 -15.80 1.04
CA HIS A 86 -3.93 -15.04 0.34
C HIS A 86 -3.44 -13.66 -0.12
N TYR A 87 -2.19 -13.31 0.15
CA TYR A 87 -1.61 -12.04 -0.28
C TYR A 87 -1.12 -12.16 -1.73
N ARG A 88 -1.97 -11.75 -2.68
CA ARG A 88 -1.70 -11.81 -4.13
C ARG A 88 -0.55 -10.90 -4.60
N GLY A 89 -0.07 -9.97 -3.77
CA GLY A 89 1.01 -9.05 -4.11
C GLY A 89 0.67 -7.58 -3.91
N TRP A 90 1.58 -6.72 -4.34
CA TRP A 90 1.47 -5.26 -4.34
C TRP A 90 1.45 -4.72 -5.77
N ASP A 91 0.99 -3.48 -5.92
CA ASP A 91 0.97 -2.76 -7.19
C ASP A 91 2.08 -1.70 -7.19
N TYR A 92 2.44 -1.18 -8.36
CA TYR A 92 3.40 -0.07 -8.48
C TYR A 92 2.64 1.24 -8.64
N LEU A 93 2.97 2.23 -7.80
CA LEU A 93 2.30 3.54 -7.88
C LEU A 93 2.57 4.25 -9.21
N ASN A 94 3.79 4.11 -9.73
CA ASN A 94 4.16 4.59 -11.04
C ASN A 94 3.73 3.56 -12.08
N LYS A 95 2.56 3.76 -12.68
CA LYS A 95 2.34 3.24 -14.04
C LYS A 95 3.29 4.05 -14.92
N GLN A 96 4.48 3.53 -15.20
CA GLN A 96 5.34 4.11 -16.22
C GLN A 96 4.55 4.09 -17.52
N SER A 97 3.93 5.22 -17.85
CA SER A 97 3.31 5.44 -19.15
C SER A 97 4.46 5.55 -20.14
N TRP A 98 4.88 4.41 -20.69
CA TRP A 98 5.59 4.43 -21.96
C TRP A 98 4.62 5.05 -22.96
N LYS A 99 4.80 6.35 -23.22
CA LYS A 99 4.09 7.02 -24.30
C LYS A 99 4.61 6.37 -25.57
N VAL A 100 3.76 5.59 -26.25
CA VAL A 100 4.02 5.19 -27.63
C VAL A 100 3.95 6.47 -28.44
N THR A 101 5.11 7.04 -28.77
CA THR A 101 5.19 8.04 -29.83
C THR A 101 4.99 7.26 -31.13
N THR A 102 3.74 7.04 -31.55
CA THR A 102 3.47 6.69 -32.94
C THR A 102 3.95 7.89 -33.73
N ASN A 103 5.14 7.78 -34.31
CA ASN A 103 5.57 8.71 -35.35
C ASN A 103 4.60 8.50 -36.50
N ASN A 104 3.85 9.54 -36.87
CA ASN A 104 2.85 9.49 -37.94
C ASN A 104 3.51 8.90 -39.20
N GLY A 105 3.23 7.62 -39.46
CA GLY A 105 3.56 6.99 -40.73
C GLY A 105 2.69 7.65 -41.79
N VAL A 106 3.32 8.55 -42.55
CA VAL A 106 2.79 9.06 -43.81
C VAL A 106 2.73 7.85 -44.74
N ASN A 107 1.57 7.22 -44.86
CA ASN A 107 1.30 6.30 -45.95
C ASN A 107 0.87 7.15 -47.14
N GLY A 108 1.77 7.26 -48.12
CA GLY A 108 1.47 7.75 -49.46
C GLY A 108 0.67 6.76 -50.29
#